data_AF-A0A2N1V1K9-F1
#
_entry.id   AF-A0A2N1V1K9-F1
#
_cell.length_a   1.000
_cell.length_b   1.000
_cell.length_c   1.000
_cell.angle_alpha   90.00
_cell.angle_beta   90.00
_cell.angle_gamma   90.00
#
_symmetry.space_group_name_H-M   'P 1'
#
loop_
_entity.id
_entity.type
_entity.pdbx_description
1 polymer ?
#
loop_
_entity_poly.entity_id
_entity_poly.type
_entity_poly.pdbx_seq_one_letter_code
_entity_poly.pdbx_strand_id
1 'polypeptide(L)'
;MFRRMQLTALAASCLCLQACWVPQVIQGVQPQIFPSTSPSLSPDTAVTLEARIVAMSTRLISIARRTSADIALTADLASHRQALENHLYYNIKAFGANGDFTGWGFADGSYSHYDSQSGARYRLSLLNAQGQTPGFDLLGIGSYGEAPLPAKAFPSDVRSYRLELGQSDTVAGDQLTLSLTGNWPLQVPLRGSFLTTLSGSGSNSGHSAFSKMSLRVDGKSSSDRSLVEGQIGFSAEINGLVYNGFGTLDALGFVGTVDIEQNGTPVARIVRRDKRWDVEINGQVMASGD
;
A
#
# COMPACT_ATOMS: atom_id res chain seq x y z
N MET A 1 42.36 50.33 15.99
CA MET A 1 42.55 48.90 15.66
C MET A 1 43.12 48.20 16.89
N PHE A 2 42.36 47.36 17.57
CA PHE A 2 42.88 46.49 18.63
C PHE A 2 42.62 45.03 18.25
N ARG A 3 43.68 44.22 18.18
CA ARG A 3 43.62 42.75 18.22
C ARG A 3 44.65 42.24 19.24
N ARG A 4 44.12 41.55 20.24
CA ARG A 4 44.72 40.58 21.18
C ARG A 4 43.56 39.60 21.45
N MET A 5 43.71 38.30 21.69
CA MET A 5 44.78 37.41 22.12
C MET A 5 44.30 35.94 21.85
N GLN A 6 45.24 35.00 21.68
CA GLN A 6 45.34 33.60 22.18
C GLN A 6 44.04 32.80 22.52
N LEU A 7 43.86 31.49 22.32
CA LEU A 7 44.70 30.30 22.54
C LEU A 7 43.84 29.05 22.17
N THR A 8 44.38 27.97 21.57
CA THR A 8 44.11 26.55 21.96
C THR A 8 44.90 25.56 21.09
N ALA A 9 45.37 24.49 21.74
CA ALA A 9 46.37 23.54 21.30
C ALA A 9 45.78 22.14 21.01
N LEU A 10 46.68 21.22 20.64
CA LEU A 10 46.67 19.74 20.68
C LEU A 10 46.31 18.93 19.42
N ALA A 11 47.18 17.92 19.21
CA ALA A 11 47.07 16.72 18.37
C ALA A 11 47.16 16.96 16.85
N ALA A 12 48.32 16.87 16.17
CA ALA A 12 49.50 16.03 16.39
C ALA A 12 49.18 14.54 16.57
N SER A 13 48.72 13.89 15.49
CA SER A 13 49.12 12.52 15.13
C SER A 13 48.31 12.01 13.93
N CYS A 14 48.98 11.30 13.02
CA CYS A 14 48.45 10.43 11.96
C CYS A 14 48.35 11.02 10.54
N LEU A 15 49.48 11.55 10.05
CA LEU A 15 49.93 11.25 8.69
C LEU A 15 50.88 10.05 8.76
N CYS A 16 50.65 9.07 7.89
CA CYS A 16 51.56 8.00 7.43
C CYS A 16 51.82 6.80 8.36
N LEU A 17 51.22 5.66 8.01
CA LEU A 17 51.76 4.27 7.99
C LEU A 17 50.61 3.38 7.45
N GLN A 18 50.57 3.14 6.14
CA GLN A 18 50.95 1.88 5.49
C GLN A 18 50.34 0.58 6.06
N ALA A 19 49.72 -0.14 5.12
CA ALA A 19 49.56 -1.58 5.04
C ALA A 19 48.33 -2.23 5.70
N CYS A 20 47.62 -2.94 4.83
CA CYS A 20 46.74 -4.08 5.08
C CYS A 20 45.35 -3.73 5.65
N TRP A 21 44.31 -3.95 4.86
CA TRP A 21 43.47 -5.15 4.96
C TRP A 21 42.39 -5.09 3.88
N VAL A 22 42.58 -5.90 2.84
CA VAL A 22 41.49 -6.38 1.99
C VAL A 22 40.72 -7.38 2.84
N PRO A 23 39.39 -7.29 3.01
CA PRO A 23 38.63 -8.44 3.44
C PRO A 23 38.62 -9.43 2.27
N GLN A 24 39.57 -10.35 2.29
CA GLN A 24 39.48 -11.58 1.52
C GLN A 24 38.13 -12.24 1.83
N VAL A 25 37.44 -12.63 0.77
CA VAL A 25 36.37 -13.62 0.79
C VAL A 25 36.98 -14.90 1.38
N ILE A 26 36.74 -15.16 2.66
CA ILE A 26 36.94 -16.50 3.22
C ILE A 26 35.75 -17.33 2.75
N GLN A 27 35.90 -17.94 1.57
CA GLN A 27 35.20 -19.18 1.26
C GLN A 27 35.66 -20.23 2.27
N GLY A 28 34.72 -20.85 2.99
CA GLY A 28 34.98 -22.16 3.60
C GLY A 28 34.71 -22.36 5.09
N VAL A 29 34.11 -21.42 5.82
CA VAL A 29 33.57 -21.74 7.16
C VAL A 29 32.04 -21.70 7.08
N GLN A 30 31.42 -22.87 6.91
CA GLN A 30 30.00 -23.00 7.19
C GLN A 30 29.76 -22.52 8.62
N PRO A 31 28.86 -21.55 8.86
CA PRO A 31 28.45 -21.24 10.22
C PRO A 31 27.92 -22.53 10.84
N GLN A 32 28.54 -22.96 11.93
CA GLN A 32 28.04 -24.06 12.74
C GLN A 32 26.70 -23.57 13.30
N ILE A 33 25.61 -24.01 12.67
CA ILE A 33 24.25 -23.74 13.12
C ILE A 33 24.17 -24.41 14.49
N PHE A 34 24.21 -23.61 15.55
CA PHE A 34 23.82 -24.10 16.87
C PHE A 34 22.43 -24.73 16.72
N PRO A 35 22.21 -25.98 17.13
CA PRO A 35 20.86 -26.52 17.17
C PRO A 35 20.06 -25.55 18.02
N SER A 36 19.11 -24.86 17.38
CA SER A 36 18.16 -24.00 18.05
C SER A 36 17.46 -24.88 19.09
N THR A 37 17.84 -24.71 20.35
CA THR A 37 17.04 -25.13 21.49
C THR A 37 15.90 -24.15 21.73
N SER A 38 15.36 -23.54 20.66
CA SER A 38 13.98 -23.08 20.71
C SER A 38 13.14 -24.33 20.87
N PRO A 39 12.26 -24.40 21.89
CA PRO A 39 11.28 -25.48 21.94
C PRO A 39 10.62 -25.53 20.57
N SER A 40 10.65 -26.70 19.94
CA SER A 40 9.81 -26.95 18.78
C SER A 40 8.42 -26.50 19.18
N LEU A 41 7.92 -25.44 18.52
CA LEU A 41 6.51 -25.12 18.58
C LEU A 41 5.81 -26.42 18.19
N SER A 42 5.20 -27.05 19.19
CA SER A 42 4.45 -28.27 18.98
C SER A 42 3.39 -27.92 17.93
N PRO A 43 3.30 -28.62 16.79
CA PRO A 43 2.42 -28.22 15.69
C PRO A 43 0.92 -28.27 16.03
N ASP A 44 0.56 -28.68 17.24
CA ASP A 44 -0.81 -29.00 17.64
C ASP A 44 -1.24 -28.36 18.97
N THR A 45 -0.80 -27.14 19.28
CA THR A 45 -1.68 -26.32 20.13
C THR A 45 -2.83 -25.89 19.25
N ALA A 46 -3.95 -26.61 19.34
CA ALA A 46 -5.20 -26.26 18.69
C ALA A 46 -5.53 -24.81 19.05
N VAL A 47 -5.19 -23.88 18.16
CA VAL A 47 -5.51 -22.46 18.31
C VAL A 47 -7.02 -22.39 18.44
N THR A 48 -7.49 -21.85 19.58
CA THR A 48 -8.90 -21.80 19.89
C THR A 48 -9.66 -21.06 18.79
N LEU A 49 -10.94 -21.40 18.60
CA LEU A 49 -11.78 -20.71 17.61
C LEU A 49 -11.77 -19.20 17.84
N GLU A 50 -11.86 -18.77 19.10
CA GLU A 50 -11.76 -17.37 19.50
C GLU A 50 -10.44 -16.73 19.05
N ALA A 51 -9.29 -17.38 19.31
CA ALA A 51 -8.00 -16.86 18.88
C ALA A 51 -7.88 -16.75 17.34
N ARG A 52 -8.50 -17.67 16.60
CA ARG A 52 -8.57 -17.59 15.12
C ARG A 52 -9.45 -16.43 14.65
N ILE A 53 -10.61 -16.23 15.28
CA ILE A 53 -11.51 -15.11 14.99
C ILE A 53 -10.81 -13.78 15.29
N VAL A 54 -10.10 -13.68 16.42
CA VAL A 54 -9.32 -12.50 16.78
C VAL A 54 -8.23 -12.24 15.74
N ALA A 55 -7.45 -13.26 15.35
CA ALA A 55 -6.41 -13.12 14.35
C ALA A 55 -6.97 -12.69 12.97
N MET A 56 -8.09 -13.27 12.54
CA MET A 56 -8.80 -12.85 11.34
C MET A 56 -9.26 -11.39 11.43
N SER A 57 -9.82 -10.97 12.57
CA SER A 57 -10.29 -9.60 12.80
C SER A 57 -9.15 -8.58 12.75
N THR A 58 -8.03 -8.88 13.40
CA THR A 58 -6.80 -8.07 13.34
C THR A 58 -6.26 -7.97 11.92
N ARG A 59 -6.32 -9.07 11.17
CA ARG A 59 -5.91 -9.08 9.76
C ARG A 59 -6.83 -8.23 8.89
N LEU A 60 -8.15 -8.27 9.13
CA LEU A 60 -9.13 -7.42 8.45
C LEU A 60 -8.87 -5.93 8.70
N ILE A 61 -8.53 -5.54 9.94
CA ILE A 61 -8.14 -4.16 10.25
C ILE A 61 -6.93 -3.74 9.40
N SER A 62 -5.90 -4.58 9.30
CA SER A 62 -4.73 -4.29 8.46
C SER A 62 -5.08 -4.17 6.98
N ILE A 63 -5.95 -5.06 6.46
CA ILE A 63 -6.43 -5.01 5.08
C ILE A 63 -7.21 -3.72 4.83
N ALA A 64 -8.14 -3.36 5.72
CA ALA A 64 -8.93 -2.14 5.62
C ALA A 64 -8.05 -0.89 5.53
N ARG A 65 -7.01 -0.78 6.36
CA ARG A 65 -6.04 0.33 6.31
C ARG A 65 -5.34 0.42 4.96
N ARG A 66 -4.89 -0.72 4.43
CA ARG A 66 -4.23 -0.79 3.11
C ARG A 66 -5.19 -0.42 2.00
N THR A 67 -6.41 -0.95 2.02
CA THR A 67 -7.45 -0.60 1.06
C THR A 67 -7.76 0.90 1.09
N SER A 68 -7.85 1.53 2.26
CA SER A 68 -8.00 2.99 2.37
C SER A 68 -6.84 3.76 1.75
N ALA A 69 -5.60 3.31 1.98
CA ALA A 69 -4.41 3.91 1.35
C ALA A 69 -4.42 3.75 -0.17
N ASP A 70 -4.84 2.57 -0.67
CA ASP A 70 -4.96 2.30 -2.10
C ASP A 70 -6.04 3.19 -2.73
N ILE A 71 -7.19 3.35 -2.06
CA ILE A 71 -8.25 4.29 -2.48
C ILE A 71 -7.67 5.71 -2.60
N ALA A 72 -6.91 6.18 -1.61
CA ALA A 72 -6.28 7.50 -1.64
C ALA A 72 -5.28 7.65 -2.79
N LEU A 73 -4.38 6.67 -2.96
CA LEU A 73 -3.38 6.63 -4.03
C LEU A 73 -4.04 6.73 -5.42
N THR A 74 -5.22 6.13 -5.63
CA THR A 74 -5.90 6.25 -6.92
C THR A 74 -6.38 7.66 -7.26
N ALA A 75 -6.72 8.48 -6.26
CA ALA A 75 -7.06 9.88 -6.51
C ALA A 75 -5.82 10.70 -6.88
N ASP A 76 -4.67 10.41 -6.27
CA ASP A 76 -3.40 11.02 -6.67
C ASP A 76 -3.05 10.67 -8.10
N LEU A 77 -3.21 9.41 -8.49
CA LEU A 77 -3.01 8.99 -9.87
C LEU A 77 -3.86 9.77 -10.86
N ALA A 78 -5.12 9.98 -10.52
CA ALA A 78 -6.01 10.77 -11.35
C ALA A 78 -5.61 12.27 -11.38
N SER A 79 -5.12 12.83 -10.27
CA SER A 79 -4.65 14.22 -10.23
C SER A 79 -3.38 14.43 -11.06
N HIS A 80 -2.50 13.43 -11.16
CA HIS A 80 -1.34 13.48 -12.05
C HIS A 80 -1.76 13.51 -13.54
N ARG A 81 -2.84 12.81 -13.93
CA ARG A 81 -3.44 12.99 -15.26
C ARG A 81 -3.96 14.41 -15.46
N GLN A 82 -4.69 14.98 -14.50
CA GLN A 82 -5.16 16.36 -14.58
C GLN A 82 -3.99 17.32 -14.82
N ALA A 83 -2.91 17.15 -14.07
CA ALA A 83 -1.74 18.01 -14.18
C ALA A 83 -1.04 17.83 -15.53
N LEU A 84 -1.06 16.62 -16.12
CA LEU A 84 -0.60 16.39 -17.49
C LEU A 84 -1.54 16.98 -18.55
N GLU A 85 -2.84 16.77 -18.47
CA GLU A 85 -3.81 17.37 -19.39
C GLU A 85 -3.70 18.90 -19.33
N ASN A 86 -3.58 19.46 -18.13
CA ASN A 86 -3.33 20.87 -17.92
C ASN A 86 -1.95 21.31 -18.45
N HIS A 87 -0.91 20.49 -18.37
CA HIS A 87 0.41 20.80 -18.93
C HIS A 87 0.40 20.79 -20.46
N LEU A 88 -0.29 19.82 -21.07
CA LEU A 88 -0.51 19.74 -22.52
C LEU A 88 -1.41 20.87 -23.02
N TYR A 89 -2.39 21.30 -22.23
CA TYR A 89 -3.34 22.35 -22.58
C TYR A 89 -2.80 23.76 -22.28
N TYR A 90 -2.01 23.93 -21.21
CA TYR A 90 -1.40 25.16 -20.74
C TYR A 90 0.09 24.94 -20.46
N ASN A 91 0.92 25.15 -21.47
CA ASN A 91 2.35 24.90 -21.30
C ASN A 91 3.03 25.90 -20.32
N ILE A 92 3.92 25.33 -19.48
CA ILE A 92 4.99 25.90 -18.63
C ILE A 92 4.62 26.58 -17.27
N LYS A 93 4.73 25.83 -16.16
CA LYS A 93 5.76 25.99 -15.09
C LYS A 93 5.49 25.08 -13.86
N ALA A 94 6.57 24.51 -13.34
CA ALA A 94 6.76 23.93 -12.00
C ALA A 94 6.01 22.63 -11.65
N PHE A 95 6.46 21.51 -12.24
CA PHE A 95 6.38 20.21 -11.58
C PHE A 95 7.66 20.03 -10.75
N GLY A 96 7.55 20.14 -9.44
CA GLY A 96 8.68 19.90 -8.54
C GLY A 96 8.56 20.71 -7.26
N ALA A 97 7.82 20.18 -6.30
CA ALA A 97 8.02 20.52 -4.89
C ALA A 97 7.56 19.41 -3.94
N ASN A 98 6.53 18.62 -4.30
CA ASN A 98 5.86 17.77 -3.31
C ASN A 98 6.03 16.25 -3.47
N GLY A 99 6.88 15.74 -4.37
CA GLY A 99 7.44 14.38 -4.25
C GLY A 99 6.47 13.18 -4.19
N ASP A 100 5.16 13.34 -4.43
CA ASP A 100 4.16 12.30 -4.11
C ASP A 100 4.19 11.04 -5.00
N PHE A 101 4.94 11.05 -6.11
CA PHE A 101 5.00 9.93 -7.07
C PHE A 101 6.41 9.39 -7.33
N THR A 102 7.36 9.68 -6.44
CA THR A 102 8.73 9.14 -6.52
C THR A 102 8.74 7.63 -6.30
N GLY A 103 9.43 6.89 -7.17
CA GLY A 103 9.64 5.45 -7.02
C GLY A 103 8.77 4.53 -7.89
N TRP A 104 7.93 5.10 -8.76
CA TRP A 104 7.22 4.34 -9.80
C TRP A 104 8.06 4.24 -11.07
N GLY A 105 8.21 3.03 -11.61
CA GLY A 105 8.89 2.76 -12.89
C GLY A 105 7.89 2.34 -13.96
N PHE A 106 8.03 2.89 -15.18
CA PHE A 106 7.20 2.49 -16.32
C PHE A 106 7.89 1.37 -17.12
N ALA A 107 7.18 0.25 -17.29
CA ALA A 107 7.62 -0.88 -18.10
C ALA A 107 6.41 -1.65 -18.64
N ASP A 108 6.51 -2.18 -19.86
CA ASP A 108 5.47 -3.03 -20.48
C ASP A 108 4.06 -2.39 -20.52
N GLY A 109 3.99 -1.07 -20.68
CA GLY A 109 2.71 -0.34 -20.71
C GLY A 109 2.04 -0.13 -19.35
N SER A 110 2.74 -0.43 -18.25
CA SER A 110 2.24 -0.27 -16.88
C SER A 110 3.28 0.42 -15.99
N TYR A 111 2.83 1.03 -14.90
CA TYR A 111 3.70 1.54 -13.85
C TYR A 111 3.80 0.50 -12.75
N SER A 112 4.99 0.33 -12.20
CA SER A 112 5.23 -0.56 -11.08
C SER A 112 5.96 0.17 -9.96
N HIS A 113 5.57 -0.08 -8.72
CA HIS A 113 6.24 0.44 -7.54
C HIS A 113 6.40 -0.66 -6.49
N TYR A 114 7.55 -0.67 -5.83
CA TYR A 114 7.81 -1.53 -4.70
C TYR A 114 8.00 -0.67 -3.46
N ASP A 115 7.09 -0.81 -2.50
CA ASP A 115 7.22 -0.21 -1.19
C ASP A 115 8.01 -1.16 -0.30
N SER A 116 9.25 -0.77 0.01
CA SER A 116 10.15 -1.56 0.85
C SER A 116 9.75 -1.56 2.33
N GLN A 117 8.95 -0.59 2.81
CA GLN A 117 8.51 -0.54 4.21
C GLN A 117 7.44 -1.58 4.47
N SER A 118 6.49 -1.72 3.54
CA SER A 118 5.37 -2.65 3.66
C SER A 118 5.59 -3.98 2.92
N GLY A 119 6.61 -4.07 2.07
CA GLY A 119 6.84 -5.21 1.19
C GLY A 119 5.81 -5.35 0.06
N ALA A 120 5.02 -4.31 -0.18
CA ALA A 120 3.95 -4.29 -1.18
C ALA A 120 4.49 -4.00 -2.58
N ARG A 121 3.93 -4.70 -3.56
CA ARG A 121 4.17 -4.46 -4.99
C ARG A 121 2.89 -3.91 -5.60
N TYR A 122 3.00 -2.74 -6.20
CA TYR A 122 1.91 -2.07 -6.89
C TYR A 122 2.16 -2.15 -8.39
N ARG A 123 1.11 -2.45 -9.15
CA ARG A 123 1.09 -2.33 -10.60
C ARG A 123 -0.12 -1.49 -11.00
N LEU A 124 0.13 -0.37 -11.69
CA LEU A 124 -0.89 0.48 -12.27
C LEU A 124 -0.92 0.31 -13.78
N SER A 125 -2.09 -0.04 -14.29
CA SER A 125 -2.37 -0.13 -15.72
C SER A 125 -3.40 0.91 -16.12
N LEU A 126 -3.09 1.70 -17.13
CA LEU A 126 -4.04 2.62 -17.77
C LEU A 126 -4.74 1.88 -18.89
N LEU A 127 -6.07 1.88 -18.94
CA LEU A 127 -6.82 0.99 -19.83
C LEU A 127 -7.73 1.77 -20.78
N ASN A 128 -7.67 1.46 -22.07
CA ASN A 128 -8.64 1.93 -23.04
C ASN A 128 -9.97 1.18 -22.92
N ALA A 129 -10.94 1.53 -23.77
CA ALA A 129 -12.26 0.88 -23.79
C ALA A 129 -12.19 -0.65 -24.05
N GLN A 130 -11.11 -1.12 -24.67
CA GLN A 130 -10.85 -2.55 -24.96
C GLN A 130 -10.06 -3.24 -23.83
N GLY A 131 -9.73 -2.55 -22.75
CA GLY A 131 -8.94 -3.09 -21.64
C GLY A 131 -7.46 -3.25 -21.95
N GLN A 132 -6.95 -2.57 -22.98
CA GLN A 132 -5.55 -2.61 -23.38
C GLN A 132 -4.78 -1.45 -22.76
N THR A 133 -3.49 -1.68 -22.44
CA THR A 133 -2.58 -0.64 -21.97
C THR A 133 -2.01 0.14 -23.14
N PRO A 134 -2.32 1.44 -23.30
CA PRO A 134 -1.65 2.25 -24.29
C PRO A 134 -0.19 2.43 -23.86
N GLY A 135 0.75 2.25 -24.78
CA GLY A 135 2.17 2.47 -24.54
C GLY A 135 2.49 3.95 -24.34
N PHE A 136 2.22 4.45 -23.13
CA PHE A 136 2.34 5.86 -22.76
C PHE A 136 2.85 6.02 -21.32
N ASP A 137 3.97 6.74 -21.19
CA ASP A 137 4.63 7.08 -19.92
C ASP A 137 4.29 8.52 -19.50
N LEU A 138 3.44 8.66 -18.48
CA LEU A 138 3.02 9.88 -17.80
C LEU A 138 4.16 10.52 -17.02
N LEU A 139 5.08 9.71 -16.48
CA LEU A 139 6.14 10.16 -15.57
C LEU A 139 7.37 10.65 -16.33
N GLY A 140 7.62 10.09 -17.51
CA GLY A 140 8.67 10.56 -18.40
C GLY A 140 8.51 12.01 -18.86
N ILE A 141 7.31 12.60 -18.75
CA ILE A 141 6.96 13.90 -19.35
C ILE A 141 7.73 15.07 -18.70
N GLY A 142 8.03 14.99 -17.39
CA GLY A 142 8.85 15.99 -16.70
C GLY A 142 10.33 16.03 -17.13
N SER A 143 10.81 15.03 -17.87
CA SER A 143 12.21 14.92 -18.30
C SER A 143 12.47 15.45 -19.73
N TYR A 144 11.44 15.89 -20.46
CA TYR A 144 11.57 16.30 -21.87
C TYR A 144 12.15 17.72 -22.09
N GLY A 145 12.46 18.48 -21.04
CA GLY A 145 13.10 19.80 -21.17
C GLY A 145 12.27 20.80 -21.99
N GLU A 146 12.92 21.85 -22.51
CA GLU A 146 12.30 22.85 -23.40
C GLU A 146 12.04 22.33 -24.83
N ALA A 147 12.35 21.05 -25.10
CA ALA A 147 12.06 20.46 -26.39
C ALA A 147 10.53 20.36 -26.59
N PRO A 148 10.02 20.52 -27.82
CA PRO A 148 8.61 20.31 -28.07
C PRO A 148 8.24 18.89 -27.62
N LEU A 149 7.34 18.81 -26.64
CA LEU A 149 6.84 17.54 -26.11
C LEU A 149 6.43 16.67 -27.30
N PRO A 150 6.89 15.41 -27.40
CA PRO A 150 6.41 14.52 -28.45
C PRO A 150 4.89 14.46 -28.35
N ALA A 151 4.22 14.71 -29.48
CA ALA A 151 2.78 14.93 -29.61
C ALA A 151 1.89 13.71 -29.27
N LYS A 152 2.35 12.77 -28.44
CA LYS A 152 1.44 11.88 -27.74
C LYS A 152 0.86 12.67 -26.57
N ALA A 153 -0.08 13.54 -26.91
CA ALA A 153 -1.08 13.99 -25.96
C ALA A 153 -1.62 12.76 -25.23
N PHE A 154 -1.95 12.92 -23.95
CA PHE A 154 -2.55 11.88 -23.14
C PHE A 154 -3.58 11.09 -24.00
N PRO A 155 -3.48 9.76 -24.14
CA PRO A 155 -4.27 9.03 -25.12
C PRO A 155 -5.78 9.25 -24.88
N SER A 156 -6.47 9.81 -25.88
CA SER A 156 -7.88 10.18 -25.76
C SER A 156 -8.81 8.98 -25.53
N ASP A 157 -8.31 7.78 -25.80
CA ASP A 157 -9.00 6.51 -25.66
C ASP A 157 -8.86 5.89 -24.26
N VAL A 158 -8.05 6.43 -23.35
CA VAL A 158 -8.00 5.89 -21.98
C VAL A 158 -9.27 6.23 -21.21
N ARG A 159 -9.94 5.19 -20.71
CA ARG A 159 -11.24 5.28 -20.02
C ARG A 159 -11.19 4.85 -18.57
N SER A 160 -10.29 3.93 -18.22
CA SER A 160 -10.20 3.39 -16.87
C SER A 160 -8.75 3.17 -16.47
N TYR A 161 -8.55 2.88 -15.19
CA TYR A 161 -7.27 2.49 -14.65
C TYR A 161 -7.48 1.30 -13.71
N ARG A 162 -6.48 0.43 -13.63
CA ARG A 162 -6.45 -0.71 -12.73
C ARG A 162 -5.20 -0.66 -11.86
N LEU A 163 -5.40 -0.62 -10.55
CA LEU A 163 -4.37 -0.74 -9.55
C LEU A 163 -4.39 -2.17 -8.99
N GLU A 164 -3.29 -2.88 -9.14
CA GLU A 164 -3.08 -4.21 -8.58
C GLU A 164 -2.05 -4.12 -7.46
N LEU A 165 -2.45 -4.57 -6.28
CA LEU A 165 -1.60 -4.77 -5.12
C LEU A 165 -1.32 -6.26 -4.96
N GLY A 166 -0.03 -6.60 -4.92
CA GLY A 166 0.46 -7.92 -4.53
C GLY A 166 1.40 -7.78 -3.35
N GLN A 167 1.15 -8.53 -2.28
CA GLN A 167 2.02 -8.60 -1.12
C GLN A 167 2.19 -10.05 -0.70
N SER A 168 3.43 -10.44 -0.41
CA SER A 168 3.76 -11.74 0.16
C SER A 168 4.54 -11.53 1.44
N ASP A 169 4.02 -11.99 2.56
CA ASP A 169 4.79 -12.11 3.79
C ASP A 169 5.47 -13.48 3.80
N THR A 170 6.78 -13.49 3.54
CA THR A 170 7.58 -14.70 3.47
C THR A 170 7.72 -15.41 4.81
N VAL A 171 7.46 -14.73 5.93
CA VAL A 171 7.57 -15.31 7.29
C VAL A 171 6.27 -16.02 7.69
N ALA A 172 5.11 -15.43 7.35
CA ALA A 172 3.81 -15.99 7.66
C ALA A 172 3.23 -16.90 6.57
N GLY A 173 3.77 -16.86 5.34
CA GLY A 173 3.18 -17.53 4.19
C GLY A 173 1.93 -16.82 3.63
N ASP A 174 1.59 -15.66 4.21
CA ASP A 174 0.46 -14.85 3.80
C ASP A 174 0.68 -14.21 2.43
N GLN A 175 -0.37 -14.22 1.62
CA GLN A 175 -0.43 -13.46 0.38
C GLN A 175 -1.69 -12.61 0.34
N LEU A 176 -1.53 -11.32 0.09
CA LEU A 176 -2.62 -10.39 -0.21
C LEU A 176 -2.55 -10.03 -1.69
N THR A 177 -3.64 -10.26 -2.40
CA THR A 177 -3.86 -9.78 -3.76
C THR A 177 -5.11 -8.92 -3.78
N LEU A 178 -5.02 -7.69 -4.28
CA LEU A 178 -6.15 -6.79 -4.42
C LEU A 178 -6.08 -6.09 -5.77
N SER A 179 -7.18 -6.09 -6.51
CA SER A 179 -7.31 -5.39 -7.79
C SER A 179 -8.44 -4.38 -7.70
N LEU A 180 -8.11 -3.11 -7.84
CA LEU A 180 -9.03 -1.98 -7.84
C LEU A 180 -9.08 -1.40 -9.25
N THR A 181 -10.28 -1.31 -9.83
CA THR A 181 -10.52 -0.68 -11.13
C THR A 181 -11.35 0.57 -10.91
N GLY A 182 -10.83 1.71 -11.38
CA GLY A 182 -11.56 2.97 -11.40
C GLY A 182 -11.82 3.42 -12.82
N ASN A 183 -12.91 4.15 -13.00
CA ASN A 183 -13.15 4.86 -14.26
C ASN A 183 -12.50 6.22 -14.16
N TRP A 184 -11.82 6.62 -15.22
CA TRP A 184 -11.40 8.01 -15.30
C TRP A 184 -12.58 8.89 -15.66
N PRO A 185 -12.70 10.07 -15.02
CA PRO A 185 -13.74 11.01 -15.37
C PRO A 185 -13.58 11.47 -16.81
N LEU A 186 -14.68 11.49 -17.56
CA LEU A 186 -14.70 11.93 -18.96
C LEU A 186 -14.33 13.41 -19.13
N GLN A 187 -14.52 14.20 -18.07
CA GLN A 187 -14.16 15.61 -18.00
C GLN A 187 -13.45 15.86 -16.67
N VAL A 188 -12.19 16.28 -16.75
CA VAL A 188 -11.45 16.73 -15.58
C VAL A 188 -11.59 18.26 -15.49
N PRO A 189 -12.11 18.80 -14.37
CA PRO A 189 -12.29 20.23 -14.25
C PRO A 189 -10.94 20.94 -14.26
N LEU A 190 -10.85 22.09 -14.94
CA LEU A 190 -9.63 22.90 -15.01
C LEU A 190 -9.21 23.48 -13.65
N ARG A 191 -10.15 23.61 -12.72
CA ARG A 191 -9.95 24.12 -11.35
C ARG A 191 -10.86 23.34 -10.39
N GLY A 192 -10.39 23.14 -9.15
CA GLY A 192 -11.11 22.40 -8.12
C GLY A 192 -10.74 20.92 -8.09
N SER A 193 -11.24 20.22 -7.06
CA SER A 193 -11.09 18.78 -6.93
C SER A 193 -12.17 18.05 -7.72
N PHE A 194 -11.86 16.82 -8.11
CA PHE A 194 -12.84 15.90 -8.68
C PHE A 194 -12.83 14.61 -7.87
N LEU A 195 -13.94 13.88 -7.96
CA LEU A 195 -14.11 12.60 -7.28
C LEU A 195 -13.73 11.48 -8.25
N THR A 196 -12.86 10.58 -7.82
CA THR A 196 -12.65 9.30 -8.49
C THR A 196 -13.42 8.20 -7.76
N THR A 197 -14.04 7.29 -8.51
CA THR A 197 -14.72 6.12 -7.98
C THR A 197 -14.01 4.86 -8.42
N LEU A 198 -13.92 3.88 -7.55
CA LEU A 198 -13.28 2.60 -7.81
C LEU A 198 -14.09 1.45 -7.23
N SER A 199 -13.97 0.30 -7.88
CA SER A 199 -14.50 -0.97 -7.41
C SER A 199 -13.46 -2.06 -7.65
N GLY A 200 -13.51 -3.11 -6.88
CA GLY A 200 -12.47 -4.11 -6.93
C GLY A 200 -12.75 -5.35 -6.10
N SER A 201 -11.83 -6.29 -6.24
CA SER A 201 -11.87 -7.53 -5.49
C SER A 201 -10.47 -8.05 -5.27
N GLY A 202 -10.36 -8.95 -4.31
CA GLY A 202 -9.09 -9.49 -3.91
C GLY A 202 -9.22 -10.76 -3.09
N SER A 203 -8.09 -11.28 -2.67
CA SER A 203 -8.04 -12.35 -1.71
C SER A 203 -6.85 -12.22 -0.78
N ASN A 204 -7.01 -12.74 0.44
CA ASN A 204 -5.91 -13.01 1.34
C ASN A 204 -5.86 -14.52 1.61
N SER A 205 -4.71 -15.16 1.41
CA SER A 205 -4.53 -16.60 1.59
C SER A 205 -3.26 -16.91 2.36
N GLY A 206 -3.16 -18.11 2.92
CA GLY A 206 -1.94 -18.61 3.57
C GLY A 206 -1.82 -18.25 5.05
N HIS A 207 -2.81 -17.54 5.62
CA HIS A 207 -2.80 -17.16 7.03
C HIS A 207 -3.11 -18.37 7.94
N SER A 208 -2.28 -18.63 8.95
CA SER A 208 -2.43 -19.81 9.83
C SER A 208 -3.80 -19.91 10.54
N ALA A 209 -4.42 -18.76 10.80
CA ALA A 209 -5.75 -18.68 11.41
C ALA A 209 -6.93 -19.06 10.48
N PHE A 210 -6.83 -18.84 9.16
CA PHE A 210 -7.92 -19.03 8.19
C PHE A 210 -7.39 -19.41 6.79
N SER A 211 -8.09 -20.28 6.06
CA SER A 211 -7.56 -20.83 4.79
C SER A 211 -7.51 -19.79 3.67
N LYS A 212 -8.61 -19.05 3.49
CA LYS A 212 -8.78 -18.03 2.45
C LYS A 212 -9.78 -16.99 2.90
N MET A 213 -9.54 -15.75 2.49
CA MET A 213 -10.43 -14.62 2.59
C MET A 213 -10.63 -14.02 1.21
N SER A 214 -11.87 -13.81 0.79
CA SER A 214 -12.25 -13.10 -0.42
C SER A 214 -12.69 -11.68 -0.04
N LEU A 215 -12.29 -10.70 -0.84
CA LEU A 215 -12.54 -9.28 -0.60
C LEU A 215 -13.32 -8.69 -1.76
N ARG A 216 -14.25 -7.79 -1.45
CA ARG A 216 -14.90 -6.90 -2.39
C ARG A 216 -14.78 -5.47 -1.86
N VAL A 217 -14.32 -4.58 -2.71
CA VAL A 217 -14.05 -3.18 -2.34
C VAL A 217 -14.80 -2.27 -3.29
N ASP A 218 -15.42 -1.24 -2.75
CA ASP A 218 -15.98 -0.13 -3.49
C ASP A 218 -15.55 1.17 -2.78
N GLY A 219 -15.18 2.22 -3.51
CA GLY A 219 -14.66 3.42 -2.88
C GLY A 219 -14.66 4.65 -3.76
N LYS A 220 -14.44 5.79 -3.12
CA LYS A 220 -14.30 7.09 -3.75
C LYS A 220 -13.28 7.94 -3.01
N SER A 221 -12.54 8.73 -3.76
CA SER A 221 -11.55 9.65 -3.19
C SER A 221 -11.49 10.93 -4.01
N SER A 222 -11.22 12.05 -3.35
CA SER A 222 -11.01 13.34 -4.00
C SER A 222 -9.53 13.56 -4.32
N SER A 223 -9.26 14.25 -5.43
CA SER A 223 -7.89 14.54 -5.87
C SER A 223 -7.08 15.42 -4.91
N ASP A 224 -7.73 16.14 -4.00
CA ASP A 224 -7.10 16.94 -2.94
C ASP A 224 -6.93 16.15 -1.63
N ARG A 225 -7.22 14.84 -1.64
CA ARG A 225 -7.22 13.93 -0.49
C ARG A 225 -8.11 14.38 0.69
N SER A 226 -8.96 15.39 0.49
CA SER A 226 -9.87 15.90 1.53
C SER A 226 -11.00 14.92 1.85
N LEU A 227 -11.31 14.01 0.92
CA LEU A 227 -12.30 12.97 1.07
C LEU A 227 -11.73 11.62 0.62
N VAL A 228 -11.73 10.64 1.54
CA VAL A 228 -11.46 9.22 1.25
C VAL A 228 -12.57 8.43 1.91
N GLU A 229 -13.45 7.82 1.13
CA GLU A 229 -14.55 6.99 1.62
C GLU A 229 -14.59 5.67 0.87
N GLY A 230 -14.88 4.57 1.57
CA GLY A 230 -14.98 3.27 0.95
C GLY A 230 -15.84 2.29 1.70
N GLN A 231 -15.93 1.10 1.15
CA GLN A 231 -16.63 -0.04 1.70
C GLN A 231 -15.82 -1.28 1.35
N ILE A 232 -15.67 -2.17 2.32
CA ILE A 232 -15.06 -3.47 2.11
C ILE A 232 -15.96 -4.55 2.68
N GLY A 233 -16.37 -5.46 1.81
CA GLY A 233 -17.01 -6.73 2.16
C GLY A 233 -15.97 -7.84 2.14
N PHE A 234 -16.10 -8.79 3.06
CA PHE A 234 -15.22 -9.95 3.11
C PHE A 234 -15.97 -11.24 3.39
N SER A 235 -15.38 -12.35 2.95
CA SER A 235 -15.82 -13.71 3.26
C SER A 235 -14.59 -14.57 3.54
N ALA A 236 -14.53 -15.18 4.72
CA ALA A 236 -13.40 -15.99 5.16
C ALA A 236 -13.87 -17.35 5.69
N GLU A 237 -13.02 -18.36 5.58
CA GLU A 237 -13.32 -19.71 6.08
C GLU A 237 -12.39 -20.08 7.25
N ILE A 238 -12.99 -20.48 8.38
CA ILE A 238 -12.30 -21.02 9.56
C ILE A 238 -12.95 -22.36 9.90
N ASN A 239 -12.16 -23.44 9.87
CA ASN A 239 -12.60 -24.80 10.20
C ASN A 239 -13.85 -25.26 9.42
N GLY A 240 -13.95 -24.94 8.12
CA GLY A 240 -15.10 -25.29 7.28
C GLY A 240 -16.34 -24.42 7.47
N LEU A 241 -16.28 -23.39 8.32
CA LEU A 241 -17.37 -22.45 8.57
C LEU A 241 -17.04 -21.11 7.93
N VAL A 242 -18.04 -20.51 7.28
CA VAL A 242 -17.90 -19.22 6.59
C VAL A 242 -18.27 -18.08 7.52
N TYR A 243 -17.37 -17.10 7.59
CA TYR A 243 -17.51 -15.85 8.32
C TYR A 243 -17.52 -14.71 7.32
N ASN A 244 -18.50 -13.84 7.43
CA ASN A 244 -18.64 -12.70 6.53
C ASN A 244 -18.72 -11.42 7.33
N GLY A 245 -18.46 -10.32 6.67
CA GLY A 245 -18.71 -9.01 7.24
C GLY A 245 -18.56 -7.92 6.21
N PHE A 246 -18.97 -6.74 6.63
CA PHE A 246 -19.00 -5.56 5.79
C PHE A 246 -18.69 -4.36 6.65
N GLY A 247 -17.77 -3.52 6.18
CA GLY A 247 -17.41 -2.29 6.87
C GLY A 247 -17.27 -1.12 5.93
N THR A 248 -17.56 0.07 6.46
CA THR A 248 -17.30 1.34 5.80
C THR A 248 -15.88 1.80 6.12
N LEU A 249 -15.24 2.54 5.21
CA LEU A 249 -13.86 2.97 5.28
C LEU A 249 -13.74 4.49 5.21
N ASP A 250 -12.82 5.07 5.96
CA ASP A 250 -12.26 6.42 5.79
C ASP A 250 -10.76 6.34 5.48
N ALA A 251 -10.06 7.48 5.48
CA ALA A 251 -8.61 7.56 5.27
C ALA A 251 -7.77 6.72 6.26
N LEU A 252 -8.32 6.33 7.41
CA LEU A 252 -7.61 5.58 8.45
C LEU A 252 -7.98 4.09 8.47
N GLY A 253 -9.00 3.64 7.73
CA GLY A 253 -9.46 2.24 7.71
C GLY A 253 -10.94 2.16 8.06
N PHE A 254 -11.36 1.14 8.81
CA PHE A 254 -12.77 0.99 9.20
C PHE A 254 -13.30 2.20 9.98
N VAL A 255 -14.54 2.57 9.68
CA VAL A 255 -15.32 3.58 10.40
C VAL A 255 -16.37 2.90 11.26
N GLY A 256 -16.46 3.32 12.51
CA GLY A 256 -17.46 2.82 13.45
C GLY A 256 -17.25 1.33 13.77
N THR A 257 -18.31 0.55 13.58
CA THR A 257 -18.37 -0.86 13.96
C THR A 257 -18.55 -1.75 12.72
N VAL A 258 -17.84 -2.87 12.72
CA VAL A 258 -17.98 -3.95 11.73
C VAL A 258 -18.37 -5.21 12.48
N ASP A 259 -19.57 -5.71 12.21
CA ASP A 259 -20.00 -7.02 12.68
C ASP A 259 -19.37 -8.12 11.81
N ILE A 260 -18.82 -9.13 12.47
CA ILE A 260 -18.37 -10.37 11.86
C ILE A 260 -19.45 -11.41 12.14
N GLU A 261 -20.05 -11.92 11.08
CA GLU A 261 -21.20 -12.80 11.15
C GLU A 261 -20.84 -14.22 10.72
N GLN A 262 -21.37 -15.19 11.45
CA GLN A 262 -21.42 -16.59 11.07
C GLN A 262 -22.88 -16.96 10.82
N ASN A 263 -23.22 -17.35 9.59
CA ASN A 263 -24.60 -17.68 9.19
C ASN A 263 -25.63 -16.58 9.58
N GLY A 264 -25.26 -15.30 9.44
CA GLY A 264 -26.11 -14.15 9.78
C GLY A 264 -26.21 -13.84 11.28
N THR A 265 -25.45 -14.54 12.13
CA THR A 265 -25.37 -14.24 13.58
C THR A 265 -24.04 -13.55 13.87
N PRO A 266 -24.02 -12.35 14.48
CA PRO A 266 -22.79 -11.69 14.89
C PRO A 266 -22.03 -12.51 15.94
N VAL A 267 -20.78 -12.84 15.67
CA VAL A 267 -19.88 -13.61 16.55
C VAL A 267 -18.72 -12.78 17.09
N ALA A 268 -18.34 -11.72 16.39
CA ALA A 268 -17.34 -10.76 16.82
C ALA A 268 -17.63 -9.38 16.23
N ARG A 269 -17.02 -8.34 16.81
CA ARG A 269 -17.10 -6.96 16.33
C ARG A 269 -15.72 -6.35 16.25
N ILE A 270 -15.45 -5.61 15.18
CA ILE A 270 -14.35 -4.66 15.14
C ILE A 270 -14.96 -3.30 15.45
N VAL A 271 -14.49 -2.63 16.49
CA VAL A 271 -14.97 -1.31 16.90
C VAL A 271 -13.81 -0.33 16.84
N ARG A 272 -13.97 0.76 16.10
CA ARG A 272 -13.03 1.87 16.14
C ARG A 272 -13.42 2.83 17.27
N ARG A 273 -12.49 3.05 18.20
CA ARG A 273 -12.57 4.05 19.26
C ARG A 273 -11.45 5.06 19.02
N ASP A 274 -11.82 6.26 18.62
CA ASP A 274 -10.89 7.30 18.17
C ASP A 274 -9.97 6.83 17.02
N LYS A 275 -8.71 6.52 17.34
CA LYS A 275 -7.65 6.07 16.41
C LYS A 275 -7.22 4.62 16.64
N ARG A 276 -7.87 3.92 17.56
CA ARG A 276 -7.58 2.53 17.92
C ARG A 276 -8.74 1.64 17.50
N TRP A 277 -8.42 0.40 17.13
CA TRP A 277 -9.41 -0.64 16.89
C TRP A 277 -9.38 -1.66 18.02
N ASP A 278 -10.58 -2.03 18.46
CA ASP A 278 -10.81 -3.11 19.41
C ASP A 278 -11.54 -4.25 18.69
N VAL A 279 -11.14 -5.48 18.97
CA VAL A 279 -11.87 -6.69 18.57
C VAL A 279 -12.66 -7.16 19.79
N GLU A 280 -13.98 -7.13 19.70
CA GLU A 280 -14.89 -7.52 20.77
C GLU A 280 -15.56 -8.85 20.47
N ILE A 281 -15.59 -9.74 21.46
CA ILE A 281 -16.38 -10.97 21.43
C ILE A 281 -17.25 -10.97 22.69
N ASN A 282 -18.56 -11.15 22.54
CA ASN A 282 -19.53 -11.12 23.65
C ASN A 282 -19.44 -9.84 24.52
N GLY A 283 -19.08 -8.70 23.91
CA GLY A 283 -18.93 -7.41 24.61
C GLY A 283 -17.64 -7.27 25.42
N GLN A 284 -16.71 -8.21 25.33
CA GLN A 284 -15.37 -8.12 25.94
C GLN A 284 -14.33 -7.81 24.87
N VAL A 285 -13.41 -6.89 25.18
CA VAL A 285 -12.27 -6.57 24.30
C VAL A 285 -11.25 -7.70 24.38
N MET A 286 -11.06 -8.39 23.26
CA MET A 286 -10.16 -9.56 23.14
C MET A 286 -8.80 -9.18 22.57
N ALA A 287 -8.76 -8.16 21.72
CA ALA A 287 -7.54 -7.61 21.17
C ALA A 287 -7.73 -6.14 20.82
N SER A 288 -6.61 -5.41 20.73
CA SER A 288 -6.63 -4.06 20.21
C SER A 288 -5.37 -3.71 19.45
N GLY A 289 -5.46 -2.74 18.56
CA GLY A 289 -4.32 -2.22 17.82
C GLY A 289 -4.56 -0.79 17.30
N ASP A 290 -3.46 -0.10 17.06
CA ASP A 290 -3.41 1.20 16.37
C ASP A 290 -3.29 1.02 14.84
#